data_AF-A0AAN2TST1-F1
#
_entry.id   AF-A0AAN2TST1-F1
#
_cell.length_a   1.000
_cell.length_b   1.000
_cell.length_c   1.000
_cell.angle_alpha   90.00
_cell.angle_beta   90.00
_cell.angle_gamma   90.00
#
_symmetry.space_group_name_H-M   'P 1'
#
loop_
_entity.id
_entity.type
_entity.pdbx_description
1 polymer ?
#
loop_
_entity_poly.entity_id
_entity_poly.type
_entity_poly.pdbx_seq_one_letter_code
_entity_poly.pdbx_strand_id
1 'polypeptide(L)'
;MLKNFRFVMVLLIICGMAYPILMTGMAQLMMPAKAEGSLIKNNSGELIGSEMIGQTFKDPGYFHGRVSSIEYNAAGSGTPNFASSNEEFINRTKKTFQSF
;
A
#
# COMPACT_ATOMS: atom_id res chain seq x y z
N MET A 1 -8.93 34.41 22.95
CA MET A 1 -7.70 33.77 22.42
C MET A 1 -7.35 32.46 23.12
N LEU A 2 -7.16 32.44 24.46
CA LEU A 2 -6.69 31.25 25.20
C LEU A 2 -7.63 30.02 25.13
N LYS A 3 -8.96 30.22 25.11
CA LYS A 3 -9.93 29.11 25.02
C LYS A 3 -9.81 28.30 23.72
N ASN A 4 -9.61 28.98 22.59
CA ASN A 4 -9.46 28.34 21.28
C ASN A 4 -8.14 27.58 21.21
N PHE A 5 -7.06 28.17 21.75
CA PHE A 5 -5.76 27.50 21.83
C PHE A 5 -5.81 26.23 22.68
N ARG A 6 -6.46 26.28 23.84
CA ARG A 6 -6.67 25.10 24.70
C ARG A 6 -7.44 24.00 23.97
N PHE A 7 -8.50 24.37 23.25
CA PHE A 7 -9.28 23.42 22.47
C PHE A 7 -8.43 22.70 21.40
N VAL A 8 -7.62 23.46 20.65
CA VAL A 8 -6.68 22.91 19.67
C VAL A 8 -5.68 21.96 20.33
N MET A 9 -5.10 22.33 21.47
CA MET A 9 -4.15 21.47 22.18
C MET A 9 -4.79 20.17 22.66
N VAL A 10 -6.02 20.23 23.19
CA VAL A 10 -6.76 19.03 23.62
C VAL A 10 -7.00 18.10 22.43
N LEU A 11 -7.48 18.63 21.31
CA LEU A 11 -7.72 17.80 20.12
C LEU A 11 -6.43 17.25 19.52
N LEU A 12 -5.33 18.02 19.54
CA LEU A 12 -4.03 17.56 19.07
C LEU A 12 -3.54 16.38 19.90
N ILE A 13 -3.67 16.43 21.23
CA ILE A 13 -3.30 15.33 22.12
C ILE A 13 -4.21 14.11 21.88
N ILE A 14 -5.52 14.31 21.80
CA ILE A 14 -6.46 13.20 21.61
C ILE A 14 -6.25 12.52 20.26
N CYS A 15 -6.29 13.28 19.16
CA CYS A 15 -6.24 12.74 17.81
C CYS A 15 -4.82 12.39 17.34
N GLY A 16 -3.80 13.12 17.81
CA GLY A 16 -2.42 12.93 17.41
C GLY A 16 -1.63 11.95 18.29
N MET A 17 -2.11 11.65 19.49
CA MET A 17 -1.38 10.78 20.43
C MET A 17 -2.26 9.72 21.09
N ALA A 18 -3.32 10.10 21.81
CA ALA A 18 -4.13 9.15 22.55
C ALA A 18 -4.79 8.11 21.62
N TYR A 19 -5.38 8.56 20.51
CA TYR A 19 -6.05 7.69 19.55
C TYR A 19 -5.08 6.77 18.80
N PRO A 20 -3.98 7.25 18.18
CA PRO A 20 -3.02 6.36 17.50
C PRO A 20 -2.40 5.31 18.42
N ILE A 21 -2.04 5.67 19.66
CA ILE A 21 -1.46 4.73 20.63
C ILE A 21 -2.47 3.65 21.00
N LEU A 22 -3.69 4.06 21.35
CA LEU A 22 -4.75 3.13 21.75
C LEU A 22 -5.08 2.16 20.61
N MET A 23 -5.27 2.66 19.38
CA MET A 23 -5.57 1.82 18.22
C MET A 23 -4.42 0.89 17.86
N THR A 24 -3.17 1.37 17.91
CA THR A 24 -1.99 0.53 17.65
C THR A 24 -1.88 -0.58 18.68
N GLY A 25 -2.05 -0.27 19.98
CA GLY A 25 -2.03 -1.26 21.04
C GLY A 25 -3.14 -2.30 20.89
N MET A 26 -4.37 -1.87 20.60
CA MET A 26 -5.49 -2.79 20.37
C MET A 26 -5.26 -3.69 19.16
N ALA A 27 -4.78 -3.14 18.04
CA ALA A 27 -4.50 -3.91 16.84
C ALA A 27 -3.42 -4.98 17.10
N GLN A 28 -2.37 -4.65 17.85
CA GLN A 28 -1.32 -5.58 18.21
C GLN A 28 -1.81 -6.70 19.15
N LEU A 29 -2.69 -6.40 20.10
CA LEU A 29 -3.24 -7.40 21.01
C LEU A 29 -4.23 -8.35 20.34
N MET A 30 -5.05 -7.84 19.42
CA MET A 30 -6.16 -8.60 18.84
C MET A 30 -5.80 -9.27 17.50
N MET A 31 -4.96 -8.62 16.69
CA MET A 31 -4.67 -9.02 15.31
C MET A 31 -3.21 -8.70 14.89
N PRO A 32 -2.20 -9.23 15.62
CA PRO A 32 -0.79 -8.86 15.43
C PRO A 32 -0.31 -9.09 14.00
N ALA A 33 -0.62 -10.25 13.40
CA ALA A 33 -0.21 -10.56 12.03
C ALA A 33 -0.70 -9.52 11.00
N LYS A 34 -1.91 -8.98 11.17
CA LYS A 34 -2.46 -7.94 10.28
C LYS A 34 -1.89 -6.56 10.61
N ALA A 35 -1.69 -6.25 11.90
CA ALA A 35 -1.09 -5.00 12.34
C ALA A 35 0.35 -4.83 11.82
N GLU A 36 1.07 -5.95 11.67
CA GLU A 36 2.42 -6.01 11.10
C GLU A 36 2.45 -6.12 9.57
N GLY A 37 1.29 -6.10 8.91
CA GLY A 37 1.19 -6.06 7.44
C GLY A 37 1.01 -7.41 6.76
N SER A 38 0.54 -8.45 7.45
CA SER A 38 0.26 -9.79 6.90
C SER A 38 1.43 -10.35 6.09
N LEU A 39 2.62 -10.32 6.69
CA LEU A 39 3.86 -10.71 6.04
C LEU A 39 3.91 -12.22 5.74
N ILE A 40 4.41 -12.58 4.56
CA ILE A 40 4.58 -13.97 4.11
C ILE A 40 6.06 -14.32 4.14
N LYS A 41 6.37 -15.45 4.78
CA LYS A 41 7.72 -16.02 4.83
C LYS A 41 7.79 -17.35 4.07
N ASN A 42 8.92 -17.63 3.44
CA ASN A 42 9.16 -18.93 2.82
C ASN A 42 9.53 -19.99 3.88
N ASN A 43 9.73 -21.24 3.45
CA ASN A 43 10.10 -22.36 4.33
C ASN A 43 11.44 -22.15 5.07
N SER A 44 12.32 -21.32 4.51
CA SER A 44 13.61 -20.94 5.14
C SER A 44 13.45 -19.81 6.16
N GLY A 45 12.25 -19.25 6.31
CA GLY A 45 11.94 -18.13 7.21
C GLY A 45 12.22 -16.74 6.64
N GLU A 46 12.60 -16.64 5.35
CA GLU A 46 12.89 -15.37 4.70
C GLU A 46 11.58 -14.64 4.35
N LEU A 47 11.55 -13.33 4.57
CA LEU A 47 10.42 -12.48 4.20
C LEU A 47 10.36 -12.34 2.67
N ILE A 48 9.30 -12.88 2.06
CA ILE A 48 9.13 -12.89 0.60
C ILE A 48 8.01 -11.98 0.12
N GLY A 49 7.20 -11.41 1.03
CA GLY A 49 6.13 -10.48 0.66
C GLY A 49 5.11 -10.24 1.76
N SER A 50 3.95 -9.74 1.34
CA SER A 50 2.75 -9.55 2.17
C SER A 50 1.54 -10.06 1.39
N GLU A 51 0.56 -10.61 2.09
CA GLU A 51 -0.71 -11.08 1.52
C GLU A 51 -1.43 -10.01 0.68
N MET A 52 -1.26 -8.74 1.03
CA MET A 52 -1.96 -7.62 0.41
C MET A 52 -1.12 -6.87 -0.64
N ILE A 53 0.13 -7.27 -0.88
CA ILE A 53 1.05 -6.58 -1.80
C ILE A 53 1.35 -7.48 -2.99
N GLY A 54 0.95 -7.02 -4.18
CA GLY A 54 1.28 -7.67 -5.44
C GLY A 54 2.74 -7.48 -5.82
N GLN A 55 3.27 -8.42 -6.61
CA GLN A 55 4.62 -8.39 -7.14
C GLN A 55 4.62 -8.61 -8.65
N THR A 56 5.73 -8.27 -9.29
CA THR A 56 5.90 -8.52 -10.73
C THR A 56 6.34 -9.97 -10.94
N PHE A 57 5.47 -10.79 -11.52
CA PHE A 57 5.77 -12.16 -11.92
C PHE A 57 5.98 -12.23 -13.44
N LYS A 58 7.19 -12.60 -13.86
CA LYS A 58 7.59 -12.72 -15.28
C LYS A 58 7.82 -14.16 -15.73
N ASP A 59 7.98 -15.08 -14.80
CA ASP A 59 8.15 -16.49 -15.13
C ASP A 59 6.82 -17.07 -15.66
N PRO A 60 6.81 -17.80 -16.79
CA PRO A 60 5.60 -18.40 -17.37
C PRO A 60 4.88 -19.39 -16.45
N GLY A 61 5.55 -19.93 -15.43
CA GLY A 61 4.97 -20.84 -14.45
C GLY A 61 4.08 -20.14 -13.40
N TYR A 62 4.07 -18.81 -13.33
CA TYR A 62 3.24 -18.06 -12.40
C TYR A 62 2.05 -17.40 -13.07
N PHE A 63 1.03 -17.11 -12.27
CA PHE A 63 -0.06 -16.23 -12.70
C PHE A 63 0.43 -14.80 -12.88
N HIS A 64 0.03 -14.17 -13.98
CA HIS A 64 0.30 -12.76 -14.20
C HIS A 64 -0.76 -11.89 -13.54
N GLY A 65 -0.30 -10.95 -12.70
CA GLY A 65 -1.15 -9.91 -12.12
C GLY A 65 -1.56 -8.84 -13.12
N ARG A 66 -2.31 -7.84 -12.64
CA ARG A 66 -2.64 -6.66 -13.43
C ARG A 66 -1.38 -5.87 -13.75
N VAL A 67 -1.40 -5.16 -14.88
CA VAL A 67 -0.28 -4.30 -15.27
C VAL A 67 -0.22 -3.12 -14.30
N SER A 68 0.90 -2.97 -13.59
CA SER A 68 1.13 -1.86 -12.68
C SER A 68 1.77 -0.68 -13.39
N SER A 69 1.32 0.53 -13.07
CA SER A 69 1.93 1.79 -13.57
C SER A 69 3.18 2.21 -12.84
N ILE A 70 3.45 1.59 -11.70
CA ILE A 70 4.62 1.83 -10.85
C ILE A 70 5.43 0.54 -10.66
N GLU A 71 5.24 -0.43 -11.55
CA GLU A 71 5.97 -1.71 -11.55
C GLU A 71 5.88 -2.48 -10.22
N TYR A 72 4.74 -2.36 -9.53
CA TYR A 72 4.50 -2.94 -8.20
C TYR A 72 5.50 -2.47 -7.12
N ASN A 73 6.10 -1.29 -7.29
CA ASN A 73 6.99 -0.69 -6.29
C ASN A 73 6.20 -0.27 -5.04
N ALA A 74 6.43 -0.97 -3.92
CA ALA A 74 5.74 -0.75 -2.66
C ALA A 74 6.08 0.60 -1.97
N ALA A 75 7.16 1.29 -2.38
CA ALA A 75 7.48 2.63 -1.87
C ALA A 75 6.56 3.72 -2.46
N GLY A 76 5.82 3.41 -3.52
CA GLY A 76 4.84 4.29 -4.13
C GLY A 76 3.44 3.66 -4.15
N SER A 77 2.42 4.50 -4.23
CA SER A 77 1.06 4.05 -4.51
C SER A 77 0.41 5.07 -5.43
N GLY A 78 -0.17 4.58 -6.52
CA GLY A 78 -0.84 5.43 -7.50
C GLY A 78 -0.63 4.98 -8.94
N THR A 79 -1.18 5.78 -9.84
CA THR A 79 -1.06 5.60 -11.27
C THR A 79 -1.03 6.98 -11.93
N PRO A 80 -0.40 7.13 -13.11
CA PRO A 80 -0.71 8.23 -13.99
C PRO A 80 -2.23 8.25 -14.27
N ASN A 81 -2.88 9.37 -13.99
CA ASN A 81 -4.33 9.56 -14.17
C ASN A 81 -4.63 10.03 -15.60
N PHE A 82 -4.20 9.25 -16.58
CA PHE A 82 -4.37 9.59 -18.00
C PHE A 82 -5.85 9.56 -18.41
N ALA A 83 -6.24 10.52 -19.25
CA ALA A 83 -7.51 10.47 -19.98
C ALA A 83 -7.41 9.43 -21.13
N SER A 84 -8.56 8.97 -21.62
CA SER A 84 -8.62 7.99 -22.72
C SER A 84 -7.99 8.49 -24.03
N SER A 85 -7.93 9.81 -24.26
CA SER A 85 -7.31 10.43 -25.43
C SER A 85 -5.80 10.65 -25.30
N ASN A 86 -5.19 10.35 -24.15
CA ASN A 86 -3.78 10.59 -23.93
C ASN A 86 -2.90 9.59 -24.73
N GLU A 87 -1.94 10.12 -25.48
CA GLU A 87 -1.08 9.32 -26.35
C GLU A 87 -0.17 8.35 -25.57
N GLU A 88 0.34 8.73 -24.40
CA GLU A 88 1.19 7.88 -23.58
C GLU A 88 0.43 6.66 -23.06
N PHE A 89 -0.82 6.84 -22.63
CA PHE A 89 -1.70 5.74 -22.24
C PHE A 89 -1.97 4.78 -23.41
N ILE A 90 -2.29 5.32 -24.60
CA ILE A 90 -2.54 4.53 -25.80
C ILE A 90 -1.29 3.72 -26.17
N ASN A 91 -0.12 4.35 -26.16
CA ASN A 91 1.15 3.72 -26.52
C ASN A 91 1.56 2.63 -25.52
N ARG A 92 1.42 2.91 -24.22
CA ARG A 92 1.68 1.91 -23.18
C ARG A 92 0.76 0.71 -23.33
N THR A 93 -0.52 0.93 -23.57
CA THR A 93 -1.50 -0.14 -23.76
C THR A 93 -1.10 -1.04 -24.94
N LYS A 94 -0.75 -0.45 -26.09
CA LYS A 94 -0.25 -1.20 -27.27
C LYS A 94 1.00 -2.02 -26.94
N LYS A 95 1.97 -1.43 -26.25
CA LYS A 95 3.21 -2.11 -25.85
C LYS A 95 2.93 -3.29 -24.92
N THR A 96 2.01 -3.12 -23.97
CA THR A 96 1.64 -4.17 -23.02
C THR A 96 0.92 -5.34 -23.71
N PHE A 97 0.05 -5.08 -24.68
CA PHE A 97 -0.58 -6.14 -25.48
C PHE A 97 0.43 -7.01 -26.23
N GLN A 98 1.55 -6.43 -26.67
CA GLN A 98 2.61 -7.17 -27.38
C GLN A 98 3.53 -7.97 -26.44
N SER A 99 3.51 -7.67 -25.13
CA SER A 99 4.37 -8.33 -24.14
C SER A 99 3.76 -9.56 -23.50
N PHE A 100 2.47 -9.81 -23.75
CA PHE A 100 1.80 -11.08 -23.44
C PHE A 100 1.96 -12.04 -24.62
#